data_AF-A0A7S2JXL4-F1
#
_entry.id   AF-A0A7S2JXL4-F1
#
_cell.length_a   1.000
_cell.length_b   1.000
_cell.length_c   1.000
_cell.angle_alpha   90.00
_cell.angle_beta   90.00
_cell.angle_gamma   90.00
#
_symmetry.space_group_name_H-M   'P 1'
#
loop_
_entity.id
_entity.type
_entity.pdbx_description
1 polymer ?
#
loop_
_entity_poly.entity_id
_entity_poly.type
_entity_poly.pdbx_seq_one_letter_code
_entity_poly.pdbx_strand_id
1 'polypeptide(L)'
;SWGGPITAGWVEARAALQVDVLARMRALGMTPVLPAFAGFVPPALVAQRPEAKVVKSARWNGFPDPYGRVYILQPDDPLYAEIGKAFIQEQTKLFGTDHFYQCDTYNEMDPPSADPKYLASSASAVLSAMQAGDPDATWLMQGWLFSYGGWWTKERIEAYLGGVPADRLWVLDLAA
;
A
#
# COMPACT_ATOMS: atom_id res chain seq x y z
N SER A 1 1.23 -11.83 15.99
CA SER A 1 0.63 -12.01 14.65
C SER A 1 0.59 -13.49 14.31
N TRP A 2 -0.25 -13.90 13.37
CA TRP A 2 -0.36 -15.29 12.92
C TRP A 2 0.99 -15.79 12.37
N GLY A 3 1.44 -16.97 12.80
CA GLY A 3 2.67 -17.63 12.30
C GLY A 3 4.01 -16.99 12.68
N GLY A 4 4.04 -15.96 13.54
CA GLY A 4 5.27 -15.29 13.98
C GLY A 4 5.82 -15.80 15.33
N PRO A 5 6.90 -15.19 15.86
CA PRO A 5 7.63 -14.02 15.33
C PRO A 5 8.66 -14.39 14.25
N ILE A 6 9.01 -13.41 13.39
CA ILE A 6 10.16 -13.52 12.49
C ILE A 6 11.46 -13.25 13.26
N THR A 7 12.55 -13.95 12.92
CA THR A 7 13.85 -13.77 13.56
C THR A 7 14.69 -12.71 12.85
N ALA A 8 15.66 -12.11 13.56
CA ALA A 8 16.62 -11.18 12.96
C ALA A 8 17.38 -11.82 11.77
N GLY A 9 17.84 -13.06 11.93
CA GLY A 9 18.52 -13.80 10.87
C GLY A 9 17.65 -14.03 9.63
N TRP A 10 16.33 -14.18 9.78
CA TRP A 10 15.42 -14.22 8.63
C TRP A 10 15.38 -12.88 7.90
N VAL A 11 15.27 -11.77 8.64
CA VAL A 11 15.25 -10.41 8.07
C VAL A 11 16.54 -10.12 7.30
N GLU A 12 17.70 -10.40 7.90
CA GLU A 12 19.02 -10.22 7.29
C GLU A 12 19.17 -11.06 6.03
N ALA A 13 18.80 -12.34 6.07
CA ALA A 13 18.89 -13.23 4.92
C ALA A 13 17.98 -12.78 3.77
N ARG A 14 16.78 -12.27 4.06
CA ARG A 14 15.85 -11.74 3.04
C ARG A 14 16.34 -10.43 2.45
N ALA A 15 16.92 -9.55 3.26
CA ALA A 15 17.51 -8.31 2.77
C ALA A 15 18.68 -8.58 1.81
N ALA A 16 19.59 -9.49 2.18
CA ALA A 16 20.71 -9.88 1.31
C ALA A 16 20.21 -10.49 -0.02
N LEU A 17 19.24 -11.41 0.05
CA LEU A 17 18.66 -12.01 -1.16
C LEU A 17 18.00 -10.96 -2.07
N GLN A 18 17.30 -9.98 -1.50
CA GLN A 18 16.65 -8.93 -2.28
C GLN A 18 17.66 -8.10 -3.08
N VAL A 19 18.83 -7.80 -2.50
CA VAL A 19 19.91 -7.10 -3.21
C VAL A 19 20.37 -7.88 -4.44
N ASP A 20 20.59 -9.19 -4.31
CA ASP A 20 21.02 -10.05 -5.41
C ASP A 20 19.96 -10.16 -6.51
N VAL A 21 18.68 -10.31 -6.14
CA VAL A 21 17.56 -10.38 -7.08
C VAL A 21 17.45 -9.08 -7.88
N LEU A 22 17.44 -7.93 -7.21
CA LEU A 22 17.32 -6.63 -7.87
C LEU A 22 18.52 -6.33 -8.78
N ALA A 23 19.73 -6.64 -8.33
CA ALA A 23 20.93 -6.50 -9.15
C ALA A 23 20.82 -7.33 -10.44
N ARG A 24 20.33 -8.57 -10.33
CA ARG A 24 20.16 -9.46 -11.49
C ARG A 24 19.05 -8.99 -12.43
N MET A 25 17.92 -8.54 -11.90
CA MET A 25 16.82 -7.99 -12.70
C MET A 25 17.29 -6.77 -13.52
N ARG A 26 17.97 -5.82 -12.87
CA ARG A 26 18.50 -4.62 -13.53
C ARG A 26 19.57 -4.93 -14.55
N ALA A 27 20.47 -5.88 -14.27
CA ALA A 27 21.48 -6.33 -15.23
C ALA A 27 20.88 -6.96 -16.50
N LEU A 28 19.63 -7.46 -16.42
CA LEU A 28 18.88 -8.00 -17.55
C LEU A 28 17.96 -6.95 -18.21
N GLY A 29 17.99 -5.70 -17.76
CA GLY A 29 17.14 -4.62 -18.29
C GLY A 29 15.68 -4.69 -17.83
N MET A 30 15.37 -5.46 -16.77
CA MET A 30 14.04 -5.47 -16.17
C MET A 30 13.84 -4.24 -15.27
N THR A 31 12.58 -3.85 -15.07
CA THR A 31 12.16 -2.81 -14.12
C THR A 31 11.50 -3.48 -12.91
N PRO A 32 12.21 -3.63 -11.78
CA PRO A 32 11.61 -4.11 -10.55
C PRO A 32 10.52 -3.16 -10.04
N VAL A 33 9.45 -3.74 -9.50
CA VAL A 33 8.41 -3.00 -8.79
C VAL A 33 8.59 -3.28 -7.31
N LEU A 34 8.83 -2.23 -6.52
CA LEU A 34 9.07 -2.36 -5.08
C LEU A 34 7.79 -2.09 -4.28
N PRO A 35 7.64 -2.59 -3.05
CA PRO A 35 6.43 -2.32 -2.28
C PRO A 35 6.36 -0.84 -1.84
N ALA A 36 5.17 -0.37 -1.50
CA ALA A 36 4.95 0.93 -0.88
C ALA A 36 3.95 0.86 0.30
N PHE A 37 3.81 1.97 1.02
CA PHE A 37 2.88 2.08 2.13
C PHE A 37 1.42 2.17 1.63
N ALA A 38 0.55 1.30 2.16
CA ALA A 38 -0.87 1.21 1.78
C ALA A 38 -1.84 1.76 2.84
N GLY A 39 -1.34 2.38 3.92
CA GLY A 39 -2.15 2.93 5.01
C GLY A 39 -2.30 2.04 6.24
N PHE A 40 -1.88 0.77 6.20
CA PHE A 40 -2.03 -0.16 7.33
C PHE A 40 -1.00 0.10 8.44
N VAL A 41 -1.46 0.20 9.69
CA VAL A 41 -0.61 0.48 10.86
C VAL A 41 -0.84 -0.50 12.01
N PRO A 42 0.19 -0.79 12.83
CA PRO A 42 0.05 -1.69 13.97
C PRO A 42 -0.72 -1.02 15.12
N PRO A 43 -1.38 -1.80 16.00
CA PRO A 43 -2.03 -1.28 17.21
C PRO A 43 -1.10 -0.45 18.11
N ALA A 44 0.20 -0.77 18.13
CA ALA A 44 1.20 -0.03 18.89
C ALA A 44 1.32 1.44 18.44
N LEU A 45 1.17 1.71 17.14
CA LEU A 45 1.18 3.08 16.62
C LEU A 45 -0.01 3.85 17.15
N VAL A 46 -1.22 3.26 17.13
CA VAL A 46 -2.44 3.88 17.64
C VAL A 46 -2.33 4.17 19.14
N ALA A 47 -1.70 3.27 19.91
CA ALA A 47 -1.46 3.48 21.34
C ALA A 47 -0.48 4.63 21.62
N GLN A 48 0.54 4.81 20.76
CA GLN A 48 1.55 5.86 20.89
C GLN A 48 1.11 7.20 20.29
N ARG A 49 0.21 7.18 19.32
CA ARG A 49 -0.32 8.33 18.57
C ARG A 49 -1.85 8.34 18.66
N PRO A 50 -2.42 8.64 19.84
CA PRO A 50 -3.87 8.57 20.07
C PRO A 50 -4.66 9.59 19.24
N GLU A 51 -4.00 10.62 18.69
CA GLU A 51 -4.58 11.59 17.78
C GLU A 51 -4.69 11.11 16.33
N ALA A 52 -4.05 9.98 15.98
CA ALA A 52 -4.10 9.42 14.64
C ALA A 52 -5.53 9.02 14.25
N LYS A 53 -6.00 9.54 13.12
CA LYS A 53 -7.28 9.17 12.51
C LYS A 53 -7.13 7.80 11.88
N VAL A 54 -7.61 6.78 12.57
CA VAL A 54 -7.61 5.40 12.07
C VAL A 54 -9.02 4.83 12.05
N VAL A 55 -9.28 3.94 11.09
CA VAL A 55 -10.43 3.03 11.10
C VAL A 55 -9.94 1.61 11.26
N LYS A 56 -10.79 0.76 11.81
CA LYS A 56 -10.53 -0.68 11.89
C LYS A 56 -11.23 -1.38 10.74
N SER A 57 -10.50 -2.17 9.97
CA SER A 57 -11.06 -2.96 8.88
C SER A 57 -12.05 -4.02 9.37
N ALA A 58 -12.89 -4.50 8.45
CA ALA A 58 -13.73 -5.65 8.66
C ALA A 58 -12.90 -6.92 8.95
N ARG A 59 -13.58 -7.98 9.43
CA ARG A 59 -12.92 -9.28 9.61
C ARG A 59 -12.65 -9.88 8.23
N TRP A 60 -11.38 -10.09 7.90
CA TRP A 60 -11.00 -10.77 6.67
C TRP A 60 -11.03 -12.30 6.86
N ASN A 61 -11.73 -13.00 5.96
CA ASN A 61 -11.76 -14.46 5.86
C ASN A 61 -11.89 -15.23 7.20
N GLY A 62 -12.73 -14.74 8.11
CA GLY A 62 -12.97 -15.39 9.40
C GLY A 62 -11.79 -15.38 10.38
N PHE A 63 -10.66 -14.72 10.08
CA PHE A 63 -9.51 -14.66 10.99
C PHE A 63 -9.93 -14.08 12.35
N PRO A 64 -9.72 -14.79 13.47
CA PRO A 64 -10.13 -14.32 14.78
C PRO A 64 -9.27 -13.13 15.23
N ASP A 65 -9.79 -12.34 16.17
CA ASP A 65 -8.96 -11.38 16.90
C ASP A 65 -7.91 -12.18 17.71
N PRO A 66 -6.63 -11.77 17.79
CA PRO A 66 -6.06 -10.49 17.35
C PRO A 66 -5.44 -10.52 15.93
N TYR A 67 -5.73 -11.53 15.11
CA TYR A 67 -5.04 -11.78 13.84
C TYR A 67 -5.73 -11.17 12.60
N GLY A 68 -6.98 -10.74 12.73
CA GLY A 68 -7.69 -9.95 11.71
C GLY A 68 -7.91 -8.50 12.14
N ARG A 69 -8.66 -7.74 11.33
CA ARG A 69 -9.13 -6.38 11.64
C ARG A 69 -7.98 -5.40 11.92
N VAL A 70 -7.19 -5.13 10.88
CA VAL A 70 -6.09 -4.16 10.90
C VAL A 70 -6.58 -2.71 11.01
N TYR A 71 -5.73 -1.84 11.57
CA TYR A 71 -5.95 -0.39 11.55
C TYR A 71 -5.47 0.19 10.23
N ILE A 72 -6.28 1.10 9.67
CA ILE A 72 -6.01 1.81 8.42
C ILE A 72 -6.02 3.31 8.75
N LEU A 73 -4.93 4.01 8.48
CA LEU A 73 -4.88 5.47 8.57
C LEU A 73 -5.87 6.08 7.56
N GLN A 74 -6.59 7.10 8.01
CA GLN A 74 -7.40 7.92 7.12
C GLN A 74 -6.49 8.71 6.17
N PRO A 75 -6.91 8.95 4.92
CA PRO A 75 -6.08 9.59 3.92
C PRO A 75 -5.76 11.06 4.22
N ASP A 76 -6.55 11.71 5.07
CA ASP A 76 -6.36 13.09 5.52
C ASP A 76 -5.54 13.19 6.82
N ASP A 77 -5.01 12.08 7.32
CA ASP A 77 -4.11 12.08 8.47
C ASP A 77 -2.67 12.41 8.04
N PRO A 78 -2.00 13.40 8.67
CA PRO A 78 -0.62 13.74 8.34
C PRO A 78 0.36 12.57 8.44
N LEU A 79 0.08 11.58 9.30
CA LEU A 79 0.93 10.40 9.45
C LEU A 79 0.98 9.54 8.19
N TYR A 80 -0.04 9.60 7.33
CA TYR A 80 -0.05 8.82 6.09
C TYR A 80 1.15 9.22 5.21
N ALA A 81 1.33 10.52 5.00
CA ALA A 81 2.43 11.05 4.20
C ALA A 81 3.79 10.87 4.91
N GLU A 82 3.84 11.05 6.24
CA GLU A 82 5.07 10.88 7.03
C GLU A 82 5.60 9.44 6.92
N ILE A 83 4.75 8.45 7.16
CA ILE A 83 5.12 7.04 7.15
C ILE A 83 5.44 6.59 5.72
N GLY A 84 4.61 6.96 4.73
CA GLY A 84 4.86 6.57 3.35
C GLY A 84 6.17 7.14 2.81
N LYS A 85 6.47 8.41 3.09
CA LYS A 85 7.76 9.02 2.77
C LYS A 85 8.92 8.26 3.41
N ALA A 86 8.85 8.02 4.72
CA ALA A 86 9.90 7.30 5.44
C ALA A 86 10.11 5.89 4.87
N PHE A 87 9.02 5.18 4.54
CA PHE A 87 9.08 3.85 3.94
C PHE A 87 9.81 3.85 2.60
N ILE A 88 9.46 4.77 1.68
CA ILE A 88 10.13 4.89 0.37
C ILE A 88 11.60 5.27 0.55
N GLN A 89 11.91 6.20 1.46
CA GLN A 89 13.29 6.64 1.69
C GLN A 89 14.17 5.51 2.24
N GLU A 90 13.72 4.76 3.24
CA GLU A 90 14.48 3.64 3.79
C GLU A 90 14.62 2.50 2.78
N GLN A 91 13.57 2.19 2.03
CA GLN A 91 13.65 1.17 0.98
C GLN A 91 14.64 1.57 -0.12
N THR A 92 14.61 2.83 -0.57
CA THR A 92 15.50 3.34 -1.61
C THR A 92 16.96 3.33 -1.17
N LYS A 93 17.26 3.62 0.11
CA LYS A 93 18.62 3.51 0.66
C LYS A 93 19.17 2.08 0.56
N LEU A 94 18.33 1.07 0.80
CA LEU A 94 18.74 -0.33 0.79
C LEU A 94 18.82 -0.92 -0.61
N PHE A 95 17.90 -0.53 -1.49
CA PHE A 95 17.63 -1.26 -2.73
C PHE A 95 17.72 -0.41 -4.00
N GLY A 96 17.93 0.90 -3.89
CA GLY A 96 17.68 1.84 -4.99
C GLY A 96 16.20 1.87 -5.37
N THR A 97 15.89 2.53 -6.48
CA THR A 97 14.53 2.59 -7.04
C THR A 97 14.59 2.55 -8.56
N ASP A 98 13.49 2.09 -9.16
CA ASP A 98 13.21 2.20 -10.58
C ASP A 98 11.90 2.97 -10.82
N HIS A 99 11.44 3.71 -9.79
CA HIS A 99 10.26 4.58 -9.74
C HIS A 99 8.89 3.88 -9.81
N PHE A 100 8.84 2.55 -9.84
CA PHE A 100 7.59 1.79 -9.79
C PHE A 100 7.37 1.17 -8.42
N TYR A 101 6.19 1.42 -7.87
CA TYR A 101 5.81 0.96 -6.55
C TYR A 101 4.46 0.27 -6.54
N GLN A 102 4.33 -0.84 -5.81
CA GLN A 102 3.08 -1.56 -5.66
C GLN A 102 2.59 -1.55 -4.22
N CYS A 103 1.31 -1.24 -4.04
CA CYS A 103 0.58 -1.44 -2.81
C CYS A 103 -0.93 -1.42 -3.08
N ASP A 104 -1.73 -2.05 -2.20
CA ASP A 104 -3.19 -2.15 -2.33
C ASP A 104 -3.87 -1.95 -0.97
N THR A 105 -4.61 -0.86 -0.80
CA THR A 105 -5.29 -0.51 0.46
C THR A 105 -6.58 -1.31 0.68
N TYR A 106 -7.27 -1.69 -0.40
CA TYR A 106 -8.62 -2.27 -0.33
C TYR A 106 -8.72 -3.64 -1.01
N ASN A 107 -7.61 -4.36 -1.16
CA ASN A 107 -7.65 -5.73 -1.66
C ASN A 107 -8.50 -6.61 -0.72
N GLU A 108 -9.60 -7.14 -1.26
CA GLU A 108 -10.59 -7.93 -0.52
C GLU A 108 -11.19 -7.24 0.71
N MET A 109 -11.23 -5.91 0.70
CA MET A 109 -11.80 -5.11 1.79
C MET A 109 -12.63 -3.96 1.23
N ASP A 110 -13.82 -3.75 1.79
CA ASP A 110 -14.65 -2.60 1.46
C ASP A 110 -14.09 -1.33 2.14
N PRO A 111 -13.94 -0.21 1.40
CA PRO A 111 -13.67 1.08 2.00
C PRO A 111 -14.75 1.48 3.03
N PRO A 112 -14.41 2.23 4.09
CA PRO A 112 -15.37 2.63 5.12
C PRO A 112 -16.42 3.64 4.63
N SER A 113 -16.24 4.23 3.44
CA SER A 113 -17.16 5.19 2.84
C SER A 113 -17.25 4.97 1.34
N ALA A 114 -18.48 5.09 0.81
CA ALA A 114 -18.77 5.10 -0.62
C ALA A 114 -18.80 6.52 -1.22
N ASP A 115 -18.47 7.55 -0.43
CA ASP A 115 -18.38 8.93 -0.91
C ASP A 115 -17.26 9.03 -1.97
N PRO A 116 -17.57 9.49 -3.19
CA PRO A 116 -16.57 9.69 -4.24
C PRO A 116 -15.37 10.54 -3.79
N LYS A 117 -15.57 11.55 -2.93
CA LYS A 117 -14.47 12.38 -2.43
C LYS A 117 -13.52 11.61 -1.51
N TYR A 118 -14.07 10.71 -0.70
CA TYR A 118 -13.29 9.82 0.16
C TYR A 118 -12.46 8.85 -0.70
N LEU A 119 -13.07 8.27 -1.73
CA LEU A 119 -12.36 7.33 -2.61
C LEU A 119 -11.23 8.01 -3.38
N ALA A 120 -11.49 9.20 -3.95
CA ALA A 120 -10.48 9.99 -4.61
C ALA A 120 -9.34 10.39 -3.65
N SER A 121 -9.66 10.82 -2.43
CA SER A 121 -8.62 11.20 -1.45
C SER A 121 -7.81 10.00 -0.95
N SER A 122 -8.43 8.82 -0.80
CA SER A 122 -7.73 7.58 -0.48
C SER A 122 -6.69 7.21 -1.53
N ALA A 123 -7.06 7.22 -2.81
CA ALA A 123 -6.12 6.95 -3.90
C ALA A 123 -5.03 8.04 -4.01
N SER A 124 -5.41 9.31 -3.88
CA SER A 124 -4.47 10.43 -3.90
C SER A 124 -3.43 10.35 -2.77
N ALA A 125 -3.85 9.93 -1.57
CA ALA A 125 -2.95 9.80 -0.41
C ALA A 125 -1.88 8.73 -0.63
N VAL A 126 -2.22 7.61 -1.28
CA VAL A 126 -1.27 6.56 -1.66
C VAL A 126 -0.17 7.14 -2.55
N LEU A 127 -0.54 7.74 -3.70
CA LEU A 127 0.46 8.27 -4.62
C LEU A 127 1.25 9.42 -3.99
N SER A 128 0.58 10.35 -3.28
CA SER A 128 1.25 11.49 -2.66
C SER A 128 2.27 11.06 -1.61
N ALA A 129 1.98 10.00 -0.85
CA ALA A 129 2.92 9.45 0.12
C ALA A 129 4.13 8.78 -0.54
N MET A 130 3.94 8.14 -1.71
CA MET A 130 5.06 7.66 -2.53
C MET A 130 5.91 8.83 -3.05
N GLN A 131 5.25 9.83 -3.65
CA GLN A 131 5.90 11.01 -4.25
C GLN A 131 6.64 11.89 -3.25
N ALA A 132 6.21 11.86 -1.99
CA ALA A 132 6.92 12.52 -0.90
C ALA A 132 8.33 11.91 -0.63
N GLY A 133 8.54 10.64 -0.98
CA GLY A 133 9.82 9.94 -0.91
C GLY A 133 10.56 9.85 -2.24
N ASP A 134 9.84 9.72 -3.36
CA ASP A 134 10.36 9.66 -4.73
C ASP A 134 9.44 10.46 -5.69
N PRO A 135 9.81 11.69 -6.10
CA PRO A 135 8.97 12.55 -6.94
C PRO A 135 8.53 11.93 -8.27
N ASP A 136 9.27 10.94 -8.78
CA ASP A 136 8.99 10.26 -10.04
C ASP A 136 8.14 8.98 -9.87
N ALA A 137 7.68 8.70 -8.65
CA ALA A 137 6.91 7.51 -8.33
C ALA A 137 5.69 7.30 -9.26
N THR A 138 5.56 6.06 -9.73
CA THR A 138 4.42 5.53 -10.46
C THR A 138 3.83 4.38 -9.64
N TRP A 139 2.53 4.45 -9.39
CA TRP A 139 1.81 3.45 -8.62
C TRP A 139 1.33 2.32 -9.53
N LEU A 140 1.73 1.09 -9.23
CA LEU A 140 1.16 -0.14 -9.76
C LEU A 140 0.15 -0.70 -8.75
N MET A 141 -1.11 -0.84 -9.14
CA MET A 141 -2.16 -1.40 -8.29
C MET A 141 -2.78 -2.67 -8.90
N GLN A 142 -3.27 -3.55 -8.04
CA GLN A 142 -4.04 -4.71 -8.44
C GLN A 142 -5.50 -4.30 -8.72
N GLY A 143 -6.01 -4.63 -9.91
CA GLY A 143 -7.42 -4.44 -10.29
C GLY A 143 -8.39 -5.45 -9.66
N TRP A 144 -7.88 -6.45 -8.92
CA TRP A 144 -8.68 -7.52 -8.31
C TRP A 144 -9.85 -6.98 -7.48
N LEU A 145 -9.61 -5.92 -6.70
CA LEU A 145 -10.64 -5.32 -5.84
C LEU A 145 -11.90 -4.90 -6.61
N PHE A 146 -11.77 -4.52 -7.89
CA PHE A 146 -12.91 -4.13 -8.73
C PHE A 146 -13.75 -5.31 -9.24
N SER A 147 -13.16 -6.51 -9.27
CA SER A 147 -13.85 -7.75 -9.62
C SER A 147 -14.30 -8.53 -8.38
N TYR A 148 -13.71 -8.21 -7.23
CA TYR A 148 -13.97 -8.88 -5.96
C TYR A 148 -15.25 -8.33 -5.31
N GLY A 149 -16.32 -9.13 -5.36
CA GLY A 149 -17.58 -8.84 -4.68
C GLY A 149 -18.45 -7.79 -5.39
N GLY A 150 -19.38 -7.19 -4.65
CA GLY A 150 -20.41 -6.28 -5.19
C GLY A 150 -20.30 -4.82 -4.73
N TRP A 151 -19.24 -4.46 -4.00
CA TRP A 151 -19.10 -3.12 -3.45
C TRP A 151 -18.66 -2.10 -4.50
N TRP A 152 -17.78 -2.48 -5.42
CA TRP A 152 -17.24 -1.58 -6.44
C TRP A 152 -18.20 -1.44 -7.63
N THR A 153 -18.94 -0.33 -7.68
CA THR A 153 -19.70 0.09 -8.86
C THR A 153 -18.82 0.91 -9.80
N LYS A 154 -19.24 1.07 -11.06
CA LYS A 154 -18.52 1.89 -12.05
C LYS A 154 -18.20 3.29 -11.52
N GLU A 155 -19.16 3.96 -10.87
CA GLU A 155 -18.99 5.32 -10.34
C GLU A 155 -17.96 5.36 -9.20
N ARG A 156 -17.89 4.31 -8.38
CA ARG A 156 -16.92 4.19 -7.28
C ARG A 156 -15.51 3.92 -7.82
N ILE A 157 -15.41 3.09 -8.86
CA ILE A 157 -14.16 2.81 -9.57
C ILE A 157 -13.64 4.11 -10.20
N GLU A 158 -14.49 4.84 -10.93
CA GLU A 158 -14.15 6.14 -11.53
C GLU A 158 -13.70 7.15 -10.48
N ALA A 159 -14.38 7.23 -9.33
CA ALA A 159 -13.98 8.12 -8.24
C ALA A 159 -12.62 7.77 -7.63
N TYR A 160 -12.35 6.48 -7.40
CA TYR A 160 -11.08 6.02 -6.83
C TYR A 160 -9.92 6.24 -7.80
N LEU A 161 -10.03 5.74 -9.03
CA LEU A 161 -8.99 5.89 -10.05
C LEU A 161 -8.79 7.36 -10.44
N GLY A 162 -9.86 8.17 -10.45
CA GLY A 162 -9.81 9.60 -10.73
C GLY A 162 -9.09 10.43 -9.67
N GLY A 163 -8.76 9.86 -8.51
CA GLY A 163 -7.93 10.50 -7.49
C GLY A 163 -6.44 10.58 -7.85
N VAL A 164 -6.03 9.97 -8.96
CA VAL A 164 -4.63 9.84 -9.38
C VAL A 164 -4.43 10.29 -10.83
N PRO A 165 -3.35 11.01 -11.16
CA PRO A 165 -3.01 11.30 -12.55
C PRO A 165 -2.82 10.03 -13.37
N ALA A 166 -3.42 10.00 -14.57
CA ALA A 166 -3.43 8.80 -15.43
C ALA A 166 -2.03 8.34 -15.87
N ASP A 167 -1.07 9.25 -15.95
CA ASP A 167 0.34 8.95 -16.28
C ASP A 167 1.14 8.39 -15.10
N ARG A 168 0.55 8.36 -13.89
CA ARG A 168 1.18 7.89 -12.65
C ARG A 168 0.50 6.66 -12.04
N LEU A 169 -0.45 6.04 -12.74
CA LEU A 169 -1.18 4.86 -12.27
C LEU A 169 -1.21 3.76 -13.33
N TRP A 170 -0.73 2.58 -12.96
CA TRP A 170 -0.85 1.35 -13.75
C TRP A 170 -1.76 0.38 -12.99
N VAL A 171 -2.85 -0.05 -13.62
CA VAL A 171 -3.79 -1.01 -13.05
C VAL A 171 -3.57 -2.37 -13.71
N LEU A 172 -3.30 -3.39 -12.91
CA LEU A 172 -3.21 -4.77 -13.38
C LEU A 172 -4.61 -5.37 -13.46
N ASP A 173 -5.09 -5.67 -14.67
CA ASP A 173 -6.26 -6.52 -14.85
C ASP A 173 -5.87 -7.98 -14.60
N LEU A 174 -6.10 -8.46 -13.38
CA LEU A 174 -5.59 -9.75 -12.90
C LEU A 174 -6.45 -10.95 -13.29
N ALA A 175 -7.62 -10.73 -13.91
CA ALA A 175 -8.57 -11.77 -14.28
C ALA A 175 -9.08 -11.64 -15.74
N ALA A 176 -8.25 -11.04 -16.60
CA ALA A 176 -8.53 -10.83 -18.03
C ALA A 176 -8.61 -12.12 -18.85
#